data_AF-A0A8E2J0E7-F1
#
_entry.id   AF-A0A8E2J0E7-F1
#
_cell.length_a   1.000
_cell.length_b   1.000
_cell.length_c   1.000
_cell.angle_alpha   90.00
_cell.angle_beta   90.00
_cell.angle_gamma   90.00
#
_symmetry.space_group_name_H-M   'P 1'
#
loop_
_entity.id
_entity.type
_entity.pdbx_description
1 polymer ?
#
loop_
_entity_poly.entity_id
_entity_poly.type
_entity_poly.pdbx_seq_one_letter_code
_entity_poly.pdbx_strand_id
1 'polypeptide(L)' 'MVAPTCAPRIRSTFHIDITERGTVIAHLVPAQESPLAEMISSGKLHPATISGPAPRLSGPIKTEQEAGQVLRELRDNERY' A
#
# COMPACT_ATOMS: atom_id res chain seq x y z
N MET A 1 -26.85 -34.95 -8.99
CA MET A 1 -25.54 -34.93 -8.30
C MET A 1 -24.54 -34.29 -9.24
N VAL A 2 -24.20 -33.02 -9.04
CA VAL A 2 -23.25 -32.29 -9.90
C VAL A 2 -21.88 -32.40 -9.24
N ALA A 3 -20.90 -32.95 -9.97
CA ALA A 3 -19.53 -33.09 -9.49
C ALA A 3 -18.90 -31.70 -9.26
N PRO A 4 -18.11 -31.50 -8.19
CA PRO A 4 -17.41 -30.24 -8.00
C PRO A 4 -16.31 -30.11 -9.06
N THR A 5 -16.39 -29.04 -9.85
CA THR A 5 -15.37 -28.64 -10.81
C THR A 5 -14.06 -28.39 -10.06
N CYS A 6 -13.04 -29.23 -10.27
CA CYS A 6 -11.70 -28.99 -9.72
C CYS A 6 -11.12 -27.72 -10.35
N ALA A 7 -11.02 -26.64 -9.57
CA ALA A 7 -10.26 -25.45 -9.96
C ALA A 7 -8.75 -25.79 -9.96
N PRO A 8 -7.98 -25.41 -10.99
CA PRO A 8 -6.54 -25.65 -11.00
C PRO A 8 -5.86 -24.87 -9.87
N ARG A 9 -5.11 -25.57 -9.02
CA ARG A 9 -4.33 -24.94 -7.95
C ARG A 9 -3.08 -24.32 -8.56
N ILE A 10 -3.02 -23.00 -8.60
CA ILE A 10 -1.86 -22.25 -9.09
C ILE A 10 -0.71 -22.41 -8.07
N ARG A 11 0.42 -22.97 -8.51
CA ARG A 11 1.66 -22.99 -7.72
C ARG A 11 2.35 -21.64 -7.90
N SER A 12 2.58 -20.90 -6.82
CA SER A 12 3.05 -19.50 -6.85
C SER A 12 4.54 -19.31 -7.20
N THR A 13 5.22 -20.32 -7.74
CA THR A 13 6.68 -20.30 -7.97
C THR A 13 7.03 -20.77 -9.38
N PHE A 14 6.37 -20.21 -10.39
CA PHE A 14 6.75 -20.44 -11.78
C PHE A 14 7.65 -19.30 -12.26
N HIS A 15 8.89 -19.62 -12.61
CA HIS A 15 9.84 -18.69 -13.23
C HIS A 15 9.80 -18.93 -14.74
N ILE A 16 9.53 -17.88 -15.52
CA ILE A 16 9.50 -17.97 -16.98
C ILE A 16 10.79 -17.37 -17.51
N ASP A 17 11.63 -18.21 -18.10
CA ASP A 17 12.81 -17.76 -18.85
C ASP A 17 12.40 -17.53 -20.30
N ILE A 18 12.49 -16.28 -20.75
CA ILE A 18 12.28 -15.95 -22.16
C ILE A 18 13.61 -16.17 -22.87
N THR A 19 13.62 -17.08 -23.83
CA THR A 19 14.79 -17.38 -24.66
C THR A 19 14.57 -16.94 -26.11
N GLU A 20 15.61 -16.38 -26.72
CA GLU A 20 15.71 -16.19 -28.16
C GLU A 20 16.89 -17.03 -28.67
N ARG A 21 16.63 -17.95 -29.60
CA ARG A 21 17.66 -18.84 -30.21
C ARG A 21 18.54 -19.59 -29.20
N GLY A 22 17.99 -19.94 -28.04
CA GLY A 22 18.71 -20.67 -26.98
C GLY A 22 19.47 -19.76 -26.00
N THR A 23 19.40 -18.44 -26.15
CA THR A 23 19.95 -17.47 -25.18
C THR A 23 18.82 -16.87 -24.36
N VAL A 24 18.93 -16.91 -23.03
CA VAL A 24 17.95 -16.28 -22.12
C VAL A 24 18.11 -14.76 -22.21
N ILE A 25 17.04 -14.05 -22.55
CA ILE A 25 17.02 -12.59 -22.71
C ILE A 25 16.29 -11.89 -21.57
N ALA A 26 15.42 -12.59 -20.83
CA ALA A 26 14.73 -12.04 -19.66
C ALA A 26 14.20 -13.14 -18.74
N HIS A 27 14.16 -12.83 -17.44
CA HIS A 27 13.52 -13.64 -16.42
C HIS A 27 12.26 -12.94 -15.92
N LEU A 28 11.10 -13.56 -16.12
CA LEU A 28 9.84 -13.08 -15.56
C LEU A 28 9.60 -13.71 -14.19
N VAL A 29 9.56 -12.85 -13.17
CA VAL A 29 9.19 -13.22 -11.81
C VAL A 29 7.74 -12.79 -11.57
N PRO A 30 6.83 -13.69 -11.15
CA PRO A 30 5.46 -13.33 -10.82
C PRO A 30 5.44 -12.29 -9.70
N ALA A 31 4.71 -11.20 -9.92
CA ALA A 31 4.46 -10.20 -8.89
C ALA A 31 3.73 -10.89 -7.73
N GLN A 32 4.36 -10.92 -6.55
CA GLN A 32 3.73 -11.46 -5.35
C GLN A 32 2.57 -10.55 -4.97
N GLU A 33 1.45 -11.14 -4.58
CA GLU A 33 0.32 -10.38 -4.04
C GLU A 33 0.80 -9.63 -2.79
N SER A 34 0.67 -8.30 -2.81
CA SER A 34 1.05 -7.48 -1.67
C SER A 34 0.16 -7.84 -0.49
N PRO A 35 0.69 -8.10 0.72
CA PRO A 35 -0.11 -8.38 1.91
C PRO A 35 -1.10 -7.25 2.25
N LEU A 36 -0.84 -6.04 1.75
CA LEU A 36 -1.69 -4.87 1.93
C LEU A 36 -2.67 -4.64 0.76
N ALA A 37 -2.63 -5.44 -0.30
CA ALA A 37 -3.46 -5.26 -1.50
C ALA A 37 -4.96 -5.32 -1.19
N GLU A 38 -5.38 -6.22 -0.30
CA GLU A 38 -6.77 -6.31 0.15
C GLU A 38 -7.20 -5.07 0.94
N MET A 39 -6.31 -4.51 1.75
CA MET A 39 -6.58 -3.29 2.53
C MET A 39 -6.67 -2.05 1.62
N ILE A 40 -5.82 -1.99 0.58
CA ILE A 40 -5.83 -0.92 -0.41
C ILE A 40 -7.11 -0.98 -1.26
N SER A 41 -7.44 -2.17 -1.78
CA SER A 41 -8.63 -2.36 -2.62
C SER A 41 -9.94 -2.17 -1.86
N SER A 42 -9.99 -2.52 -0.56
CA SER A 42 -11.15 -2.26 0.31
C SER A 42 -11.26 -0.81 0.78
N GLY A 43 -10.32 0.08 0.43
CA GLY A 43 -10.30 1.47 0.86
C GLY A 43 -9.96 1.68 2.34
N LYS A 44 -9.61 0.61 3.06
CA LYS A 44 -9.18 0.66 4.46
C LYS A 44 -7.78 1.26 4.62
N LEU A 45 -6.98 1.22 3.57
CA LEU A 45 -5.62 1.76 3.53
C LEU A 45 -5.42 2.58 2.27
N HIS A 46 -4.97 3.83 2.43
CA HIS A 46 -4.59 4.68 1.32
C HIS A 46 -3.06 4.66 1.18
N PRO A 47 -2.50 4.14 0.08
CA PRO A 47 -1.06 4.09 -0.10
C PRO A 47 -0.50 5.51 -0.23
N ALA A 48 0.74 5.70 0.20
CA ALA A 48 1.44 6.96 0.00
C ALA A 48 1.56 7.25 -1.50
N THR A 49 1.05 8.39 -1.93
CA THR A 49 1.13 8.87 -3.33
C THR A 49 2.40 9.65 -3.61
N ILE A 50 3.06 10.14 -2.56
CA ILE A 50 4.29 10.93 -2.63
C ILE A 50 5.43 10.08 -2.07
N SER A 51 6.44 9.87 -2.91
CA SER A 51 7.71 9.26 -2.51
C SER A 51 8.71 10.33 -2.09
N GLY A 52 9.52 10.03 -1.07
CA GLY A 52 10.56 10.94 -0.58
C GLY A 52 10.33 11.41 0.86
N PRO A 53 11.18 12.32 1.37
CA PRO A 53 11.00 12.88 2.70
C PRO A 53 9.66 13.62 2.79
N ALA A 54 9.01 13.50 3.96
CA ALA A 54 7.71 14.11 4.19
C ALA A 54 7.74 15.61 3.83
N PRO A 55 6.76 16.11 3.06
CA PRO A 55 6.73 17.50 2.64
C PRO A 55 6.72 18.37 3.90
N ARG A 56 7.56 19.40 3.88
CA ARG A 56 7.57 20.40 4.96
C ARG A 56 6.20 21.06 4.98
N LEU A 57 5.55 21.08 6.15
CA LEU A 57 4.28 21.79 6.32
C LEU A 57 4.49 23.25 5.91
N SER A 58 3.72 23.69 4.91
CA SER A 58 3.72 25.06 4.43
C SER A 58 2.41 25.72 4.83
N GLY A 59 2.48 26.83 5.53
CA GLY A 59 1.32 27.56 6.04
C GLY A 59 1.70 28.60 7.09
N PRO A 60 0.80 29.54 7.40
CA PRO A 60 1.03 30.53 8.45
C PRO A 60 1.17 29.81 9.80
N ILE A 61 2.34 29.95 10.43
CA ILE A 61 2.58 29.45 11.78
C ILE A 61 1.93 30.44 12.74
N LYS A 62 0.87 30.01 13.42
CA LYS A 62 0.25 30.81 14.49
C LYS A 62 1.16 30.76 15.72
N THR A 63 1.92 31.83 15.94
CA THR A 63 2.82 31.95 17.10
C THR A 63 2.18 32.69 18.28
N GLU A 64 0.98 33.22 18.10
CA GLU A 64 0.25 34.02 19.09
C GLU A 64 -0.32 33.15 20.23
N GLN A 65 -0.47 31.86 19.98
CA GLN A 65 -1.06 30.91 20.91
C GLN A 65 0.00 29.94 21.43
N GLU A 66 0.03 29.72 22.74
CA GLU A 66 0.90 28.68 23.30
C GLU A 66 0.42 27.30 22.81
N ALA A 67 1.33 26.52 22.24
CA ALA A 67 1.01 25.21 21.67
C ALA A 67 0.30 24.27 22.67
N GLY A 68 0.65 24.38 23.97
CA GLY A 68 0.01 23.59 25.04
C GLY A 68 -1.47 23.91 25.23
N GLN A 69 -1.87 25.17 25.03
CA GLN A 69 -3.27 25.58 25.14
C GLN A 69 -4.10 25.04 23.97
N VAL A 70 -3.58 25.14 22.74
CA VAL A 70 -4.25 24.63 21.53
C VAL A 70 -4.46 23.11 21.61
N LEU A 71 -3.43 22.36 22.05
CA LEU A 71 -3.54 20.91 22.19
C LEU A 71 -4.54 20.49 23.27
N ARG A 72 -4.66 21.27 24.35
CA ARG A 72 -5.66 21.04 25.40
C ARG A 72 -7.07 21.22 24.85
N GLU A 73 -7.32 22.32 24.13
CA GLU A 73 -8.62 22.61 23.51
C GLU A 73 -9.03 21.53 22.51
N LEU A 74 -8.12 21.08 21.64
CA LEU A 74 -8.40 19.99 20.68
C LEU A 74 -8.80 18.69 21.38
N ARG A 75 -8.02 18.28 22.39
CA ARG A 75 -8.30 17.06 23.16
C ARG A 75 -9.63 17.14 23.90
N ASP A 76 -9.99 18.32 24.40
CA ASP A 76 -11.24 18.50 25.13
C ASP A 76 -12.44 18.52 24.16
N ASN A 77 -12.28 19.02 22.92
CA ASN A 77 -13.31 18.91 21.87
C ASN A 77 -13.57 17.47 21.40
N GLU A 78 -12.57 16.59 21.42
CA GLU A 78 -12.72 15.20 20.98
C GLU A 78 -13.39 14.29 22.04
N ARG A 79 -13.50 14.76 23.29
CA ARG A 79 -14.15 14.04 24.39
C ARG A 79 -15.68 14.25 24.48
N TYR A 80 -16.23 15.16 23.69
CA TYR A 80 -17.67 15.46 23.61
C TYR A 80 -18.19 15.23 22.19
#